data_AF-A0A7J2RD10-F1
#
_entry.id   AF-A0A7J2RD10-F1
#
_cell.length_a   1.000
_cell.length_b   1.000
_cell.length_c   1.000
_cell.angle_alpha   90.00
_cell.angle_beta   90.00
_cell.angle_gamma   90.00
#
_symmetry.space_group_name_H-M   'P 1'
#
loop_
_entity.id
_entity.type
_entity.pdbx_description
1 polymer ?
#
loop_
_entity_poly.entity_id
_entity_poly.type
_entity_poly.pdbx_seq_one_letter_code
_entity_poly.pdbx_strand_id
1 'polypeptide(L)'
;MVTSFREVFINFALIGVLVFATISFIVIFQQDNNVTDTILSDSRINTSFNSLTTQLINLEENTTTQKDSFESDVPETGAISLIIFAIVGVGQVFTSLIVGTYNIIIVLPATILGVSPVVIGVLTAILSVTLVLLVWRVYRVGS
;
A
#
# COMPACT_ATOMS: atom_id res chain seq x y z
N MET A 1 22.68 -10.14 -3.03
CA MET A 1 21.70 -10.75 -3.95
C MET A 1 20.70 -9.65 -4.29
N VAL A 2 20.69 -9.18 -5.53
CA VAL A 2 19.75 -8.13 -5.96
C VAL A 2 18.44 -8.84 -6.28
N THR A 3 17.45 -8.74 -5.40
CA THR A 3 16.13 -9.33 -5.62
C THR A 3 15.52 -8.69 -6.84
N SER A 4 15.14 -9.47 -7.85
CA SER A 4 14.51 -8.95 -9.05
C SER A 4 13.17 -8.31 -8.68
N PHE A 5 12.91 -7.08 -9.13
CA PHE A 5 11.62 -6.39 -8.90
C PHE A 5 10.43 -7.28 -9.25
N ARG A 6 10.54 -8.07 -10.32
CA ARG A 6 9.53 -9.05 -10.74
C ARG A 6 9.23 -10.09 -9.65
N GLU A 7 10.26 -10.61 -9.00
CA GLU A 7 10.13 -11.62 -7.97
C GLU A 7 9.50 -11.05 -6.70
N VAL A 8 9.91 -9.84 -6.31
CA VAL A 8 9.29 -9.09 -5.20
C VAL A 8 7.82 -8.82 -5.50
N PHE A 9 7.49 -8.32 -6.70
CA PHE A 9 6.12 -8.03 -7.12
C PHE A 9 5.24 -9.29 -7.12
N ILE A 10 5.72 -10.41 -7.67
CA ILE A 10 4.98 -11.68 -7.69
C ILE A 10 4.71 -12.16 -6.26
N ASN A 11 5.70 -12.08 -5.36
CA ASN A 11 5.53 -12.49 -3.97
C ASN A 11 4.50 -11.61 -3.24
N PHE A 12 4.54 -10.29 -3.44
CA PHE A 12 3.53 -9.40 -2.87
C PHE A 12 2.13 -9.61 -3.46
N ALA A 13 2.03 -9.83 -4.76
CA ALA A 13 0.76 -10.14 -5.42
C ALA A 13 0.15 -11.45 -4.88
N LEU A 14 0.97 -12.50 -4.68
CA LEU A 14 0.54 -13.76 -4.09
C LEU A 14 0.04 -13.59 -2.65
N ILE A 15 0.75 -12.81 -1.83
CA ILE A 15 0.33 -12.50 -0.47
C ILE A 15 -1.00 -11.72 -0.49
N GLY A 16 -1.13 -10.73 -1.37
CA GLY A 16 -2.37 -9.97 -1.53
C GLY A 16 -3.55 -10.85 -1.92
N VAL A 17 -3.38 -11.73 -2.91
CA VAL A 17 -4.41 -12.69 -3.34
C VAL A 17 -4.80 -13.63 -2.20
N LEU A 18 -3.83 -14.11 -1.41
CA LEU A 18 -4.10 -14.98 -0.26
C LEU A 18 -4.93 -14.25 0.82
N VAL A 19 -4.61 -12.98 1.10
CA VAL A 19 -5.37 -12.16 2.05
C VAL A 19 -6.81 -11.95 1.57
N PHE A 20 -7.00 -11.59 0.29
CA PHE A 20 -8.35 -11.43 -0.28
C PHE A 20 -9.14 -12.74 -0.27
N ALA A 21 -8.50 -13.87 -0.60
CA ALA A 21 -9.11 -15.19 -0.55
C ALA A 21 -9.56 -15.58 0.87
N THR A 22 -8.75 -15.24 1.89
CA THR A 22 -9.08 -15.50 3.29
C THR A 22 -10.28 -14.67 3.76
N ILE A 23 -10.33 -13.39 3.40
CA ILE A 23 -11.48 -12.51 3.70
C ILE A 23 -12.74 -13.03 3.01
N SER A 24 -12.64 -13.41 1.74
CA SER A 24 -13.76 -13.96 0.97
C SER A 24 -14.29 -15.26 1.60
N PHE A 25 -13.40 -16.15 2.03
CA PHE A 25 -13.78 -17.38 2.74
C PHE A 25 -14.54 -17.08 4.05
N ILE A 26 -14.09 -16.12 4.84
CA ILE A 26 -14.76 -15.72 6.09
C ILE A 26 -16.16 -15.19 5.81
N VAL A 27 -16.33 -14.36 4.78
CA VAL A 27 -17.63 -13.81 4.39
C VAL A 27 -18.60 -14.92 3.95
N ILE A 28 -18.15 -15.83 3.09
CA ILE A 28 -18.97 -16.96 2.63
C ILE A 28 -19.36 -17.84 3.81
N PHE A 29 -18.41 -18.16 4.69
CA PHE A 29 -18.68 -18.98 5.87
C PHE A 29 -19.69 -18.33 6.82
N GLN A 30 -19.61 -17.01 7.04
CA GLN A 30 -20.60 -16.29 7.86
C GLN A 30 -21.98 -16.25 7.21
N GLN A 31 -22.04 -16.11 5.88
CA GLN A 31 -23.27 -16.14 5.11
C GLN A 31 -23.95 -17.51 5.18
N ASP A 32 -23.18 -18.60 5.03
CA ASP A 32 -23.68 -19.97 5.11
C ASP A 32 -24.19 -20.35 6.52
N ASN A 33 -23.66 -19.70 7.56
CA ASN A 33 -24.07 -19.92 8.95
C ASN A 33 -25.16 -18.95 9.45
N ASN A 34 -25.71 -18.08 8.58
CA ASN A 34 -26.76 -17.09 8.92
C ASN A 34 -26.42 -16.25 10.17
N VAL A 35 -25.17 -15.80 10.29
CA VAL A 35 -24.76 -14.96 11.42
C VAL A 35 -25.43 -13.58 11.29
N THR A 36 -26.14 -13.15 12.34
CA THR A 36 -26.92 -11.89 12.34
C THR A 36 -26.04 -10.64 12.30
N ASP A 37 -24.88 -10.69 12.95
CA ASP A 37 -23.84 -9.67 12.87
C ASP A 37 -22.71 -10.17 11.98
N THR A 38 -22.69 -9.69 10.74
CA THR A 38 -21.67 -10.07 9.76
C THR A 38 -20.47 -9.14 9.87
N ILE A 39 -19.31 -9.61 9.41
CA ILE A 39 -18.11 -8.77 9.29
C ILE A 39 -18.33 -7.54 8.39
N LEU A 40 -19.36 -7.58 7.54
CA LEU A 40 -19.77 -6.50 6.65
C LEU A 40 -20.64 -5.44 7.34
N SER A 41 -21.31 -5.76 8.46
CA SER A 41 -22.07 -4.79 9.26
C SER A 41 -21.21 -4.03 10.27
N ASP A 42 -19.95 -4.46 10.47
CA ASP A 42 -19.01 -3.74 11.33
C ASP A 42 -18.57 -2.42 10.66
N SER A 43 -18.92 -1.30 11.29
CA SER A 43 -18.55 0.04 10.85
C SER A 43 -17.05 0.22 10.61
N ARG A 44 -16.18 -0.43 11.37
CA ARG A 44 -14.72 -0.32 11.27
C ARG A 44 -14.20 -0.99 9.99
N ILE A 45 -14.80 -2.11 9.63
CA ILE A 45 -14.43 -2.88 8.44
C ILE A 45 -15.00 -2.19 7.20
N ASN A 46 -16.24 -1.70 7.28
CA ASN A 46 -16.82 -0.89 6.21
C ASN A 46 -16.02 0.39 5.95
N THR A 47 -15.60 1.12 7.00
CA THR A 47 -14.74 2.30 6.86
C THR A 47 -13.37 1.94 6.27
N SER A 48 -12.76 0.83 6.71
CA SER A 48 -11.46 0.38 6.18
C SER A 48 -11.55 -0.02 4.71
N PHE A 49 -12.63 -0.71 4.32
CA PHE A 49 -12.88 -1.11 2.93
C PHE A 49 -13.16 0.10 2.03
N ASN A 50 -13.95 1.07 2.51
CA ASN A 50 -14.19 2.32 1.80
C ASN A 50 -12.89 3.13 1.66
N SER A 51 -12.07 3.19 2.70
CA SER A 51 -10.76 3.87 2.64
C SER A 51 -9.82 3.20 1.64
N LEU A 52 -9.75 1.86 1.62
CA LEU A 52 -8.97 1.11 0.65
C LEU A 52 -9.47 1.37 -0.78
N THR A 53 -10.78 1.32 -0.99
CA THR A 53 -11.42 1.61 -2.27
C THR A 53 -11.08 3.03 -2.75
N THR A 54 -11.21 4.03 -1.89
CA THR A 54 -10.82 5.41 -2.21
C THR A 54 -9.34 5.53 -2.55
N GLN A 55 -8.45 4.85 -1.81
CA GLN A 55 -7.02 4.85 -2.10
C GLN A 55 -6.69 4.20 -3.45
N LEU A 56 -7.39 3.12 -3.82
CA LEU A 56 -7.23 2.45 -5.11
C LEU A 56 -7.75 3.32 -6.28
N ILE A 57 -8.92 3.95 -6.13
CA ILE A 57 -9.45 4.88 -7.13
C ILE A 57 -8.49 6.06 -7.34
N ASN A 58 -8.02 6.67 -6.25
CA ASN A 58 -7.04 7.76 -6.33
C ASN A 58 -5.72 7.30 -6.99
N LEU A 59 -5.29 6.05 -6.76
CA LEU A 59 -4.11 5.50 -7.41
C LEU A 59 -4.34 5.32 -8.92
N GLU A 60 -5.50 4.82 -9.33
CA GLU A 60 -5.90 4.66 -10.73
C GLU A 60 -5.97 6.01 -11.44
N GLU A 61 -6.62 7.00 -10.85
CA GLU A 61 -6.72 8.36 -11.39
C GLU A 61 -5.35 9.01 -11.56
N ASN A 62 -4.47 8.89 -10.56
CA ASN A 62 -3.10 9.41 -10.63
C ASN A 62 -2.28 8.69 -11.72
N THR A 63 -2.43 7.37 -11.84
CA THR A 63 -1.71 6.58 -12.85
C THR A 63 -2.18 6.92 -14.26
N THR A 64 -3.49 7.11 -14.44
CA THR A 64 -4.08 7.53 -15.72
C THR A 64 -3.66 8.94 -16.09
N THR A 65 -3.74 9.88 -15.16
CA THR A 65 -3.26 11.27 -15.36
C THR A 65 -1.78 11.30 -15.73
N GLN A 66 -0.95 10.45 -15.12
CA GLN A 66 0.46 10.33 -15.46
C GLN A 66 0.66 9.75 -16.85
N LYS A 67 -0.06 8.68 -17.19
CA LYS A 67 -0.03 8.10 -18.53
C LYS A 67 -0.41 9.13 -19.59
N ASP A 68 -1.52 9.85 -19.37
CA ASP A 68 -1.99 10.90 -20.27
C ASP A 68 -0.99 12.05 -20.37
N SER A 69 -0.32 12.42 -19.27
CA SER A 69 0.76 13.42 -19.29
C SER A 69 1.99 12.92 -20.06
N PHE A 70 2.37 11.65 -19.91
CA PHE A 70 3.46 11.01 -20.65
C PHE A 70 3.16 10.87 -22.16
N GLU A 71 1.90 10.61 -22.52
CA GLU A 71 1.47 10.47 -23.92
C GLU A 71 1.22 11.83 -24.59
N SER A 72 0.81 12.85 -23.83
CA SER A 72 0.51 14.20 -24.32
C SER A 72 1.74 15.12 -24.40
N ASP A 73 2.77 14.91 -23.58
CA ASP A 73 3.99 15.72 -23.69
C ASP A 73 4.85 15.21 -24.85
N VAL A 74 4.96 16.03 -25.91
CA VAL A 74 6.03 15.88 -26.89
C VAL A 74 7.32 16.22 -26.14
N PRO A 75 8.22 15.25 -25.88
CA PRO A 75 9.35 15.51 -25.00
C PRO A 75 10.24 16.60 -25.61
N GLU A 76 10.34 17.76 -24.95
CA GLU A 76 11.42 18.70 -25.23
C GLU A 76 12.73 17.92 -25.12
N THR A 77 13.53 17.99 -26.17
CA THR A 77 14.66 17.08 -26.44
C THR A 77 15.80 17.34 -25.44
N GLY A 78 15.65 16.85 -24.22
CA GLY A 78 16.62 16.91 -23.15
C GLY A 78 16.64 15.61 -22.38
N ALA A 79 17.74 14.85 -22.48
CA ALA A 79 17.88 13.55 -21.81
C ALA A 79 17.70 13.61 -20.28
N ILE A 80 17.87 14.79 -19.67
CA ILE A 80 17.78 15.00 -18.22
C ILE A 80 16.32 15.15 -17.75
N SER A 81 15.43 15.79 -18.53
CA SER A 81 14.03 15.99 -18.11
C SER A 81 13.26 14.67 -18.09
N LEU A 82 13.48 13.82 -19.11
CA LEU A 82 12.85 12.51 -19.26
C LEU A 82 13.22 11.56 -18.10
N ILE A 83 14.46 11.64 -17.61
CA ILE A 83 14.93 10.85 -16.46
C ILE A 83 14.28 11.34 -15.15
N ILE A 84 14.17 12.66 -14.95
CA ILE A 84 13.58 13.22 -13.73
C ILE A 84 12.09 12.85 -13.63
N PHE A 85 11.33 12.96 -14.73
CA PHE A 85 9.91 12.58 -14.73
C PHE A 85 9.69 11.08 -14.48
N ALA A 86 10.52 10.22 -15.08
CA ALA A 86 10.48 8.79 -14.83
C ALA A 86 10.80 8.44 -13.36
N ILE A 87 11.78 9.10 -12.76
CA ILE A 87 12.14 8.90 -11.33
C ILE A 87 11.00 9.35 -10.41
N VAL A 88 10.34 10.48 -10.71
CA VAL A 88 9.21 10.97 -9.90
C VAL A 88 8.01 10.03 -9.99
N GLY A 89 7.68 9.55 -11.19
CA GLY A 89 6.59 8.57 -11.38
C GLY A 89 6.84 7.25 -10.65
N VAL A 90 8.05 6.68 -10.78
CA VAL A 90 8.44 5.46 -10.05
C VAL A 90 8.43 5.69 -8.53
N GLY A 91 8.91 6.84 -8.06
CA GLY A 91 8.92 7.19 -6.64
C GLY A 91 7.51 7.29 -6.04
N GLN A 92 6.55 7.86 -6.77
CA GLN A 92 5.16 7.94 -6.34
C GLN A 92 4.50 6.57 -6.29
N VAL A 93 4.66 5.73 -7.32
CA VAL A 93 4.12 4.36 -7.32
C VAL A 93 4.70 3.53 -6.18
N PHE A 94 6.00 3.66 -5.92
CA PHE A 94 6.66 2.96 -4.82
C PHE A 94 6.16 3.44 -3.45
N THR A 95 5.95 4.74 -3.29
CA THR A 95 5.38 5.32 -2.06
C THR A 95 3.95 4.84 -1.84
N SER A 96 3.11 4.83 -2.88
CA SER A 96 1.74 4.34 -2.82
C SER A 96 1.66 2.86 -2.47
N LEU A 97 2.57 2.03 -3.01
CA LEU A 97 2.68 0.61 -2.65
C LEU A 97 3.08 0.42 -1.19
N ILE A 98 4.05 1.20 -0.68
CA ILE A 98 4.46 1.14 0.73
C ILE A 98 3.29 1.54 1.64
N VAL A 99 2.59 2.63 1.32
CA VAL A 99 1.45 3.10 2.11
C VAL A 99 0.30 2.10 2.08
N GLY A 100 -0.02 1.54 0.91
CA GLY A 100 -1.06 0.50 0.79
C GLY A 100 -0.70 -0.76 1.57
N THR A 101 0.56 -1.18 1.50
CA THR A 101 1.08 -2.33 2.26
C THR A 101 1.01 -2.07 3.76
N TYR A 102 1.39 -0.86 4.20
CA TYR A 102 1.29 -0.45 5.60
C TYR A 102 -0.16 -0.46 6.09
N ASN A 103 -1.09 0.04 5.28
CA ASN A 103 -2.51 0.06 5.63
C ASN A 103 -3.09 -1.37 5.76
N ILE A 104 -2.72 -2.28 4.86
CA ILE A 104 -3.21 -3.67 4.87
C ILE A 104 -2.60 -4.47 6.03
N ILE A 105 -1.30 -4.30 6.31
CA ILE A 105 -0.58 -5.14 7.28
C ILE A 105 -0.69 -4.61 8.71
N ILE A 106 -0.68 -3.29 8.91
CA ILE A 106 -0.61 -2.68 10.24
C ILE A 106 -1.97 -2.07 10.61
N VAL A 107 -2.49 -1.18 9.77
CA VAL A 107 -3.67 -0.37 10.13
C VAL A 107 -4.94 -1.22 10.17
N LEU A 108 -5.14 -2.11 9.20
CA LEU A 108 -6.35 -2.93 9.10
C LEU A 108 -6.49 -3.91 10.29
N PRO A 109 -5.46 -4.69 10.68
CA PRO A 109 -5.54 -5.51 11.90
C PRO A 109 -5.69 -4.68 13.17
N ALA A 110 -4.99 -3.55 13.29
CA ALA A 110 -5.10 -2.68 14.47
C ALA A 110 -6.52 -2.10 14.63
N THR A 111 -7.18 -1.76 13.52
CA THR A 111 -8.55 -1.24 13.52
C THR A 111 -9.55 -2.34 13.88
N ILE A 112 -9.38 -3.56 13.36
CA ILE A 112 -10.20 -4.74 13.71
C ILE A 112 -10.08 -5.06 15.21
N LEU A 113 -8.86 -4.99 15.77
CA LEU A 113 -8.60 -5.20 17.19
C LEU A 113 -9.07 -4.02 18.09
N GLY A 114 -9.58 -2.94 17.51
CA GLY A 114 -10.08 -1.78 18.25
C GLY A 114 -8.98 -0.95 18.93
N VAL A 115 -7.75 -1.02 18.40
CA VAL A 115 -6.62 -0.25 18.91
C VAL A 115 -6.86 1.24 18.65
N SER A 116 -6.66 2.08 19.67
CA SER A 116 -6.83 3.53 19.53
C SER A 116 -5.91 4.09 18.44
N PRO A 117 -6.38 5.03 17.60
CA PRO A 117 -5.57 5.69 16.58
C PRO A 117 -4.30 6.35 17.13
N VAL A 118 -4.34 6.76 18.41
CA VAL A 118 -3.17 7.32 19.13
C VAL A 118 -2.06 6.27 19.26
N VAL A 119 -2.42 5.03 19.58
CA VAL A 119 -1.46 3.93 19.73
C VAL A 119 -0.88 3.53 18.38
N ILE A 120 -1.71 3.53 17.33
CA ILE A 120 -1.23 3.32 15.95
C ILE A 120 -0.23 4.42 15.59
N GLY A 121 -0.54 5.69 15.87
CA GLY A 121 0.36 6.82 15.62
C GLY A 121 1.71 6.69 16.33
N VAL A 122 1.72 6.23 17.59
CA VAL A 122 2.96 5.98 18.35
C VAL A 122 3.75 4.82 17.74
N LEU A 123 3.09 3.73 17.34
CA LEU A 123 3.74 2.60 16.64
C LEU A 123 4.36 3.05 15.31
N THR A 124 3.64 3.86 14.52
CA THR A 124 4.17 4.44 13.28
C THR A 124 5.41 5.28 13.55
N ALA A 125 5.37 6.14 14.57
CA ALA A 125 6.50 7.01 14.92
C ALA A 125 7.74 6.21 15.30
N ILE A 126 7.59 5.16 16.12
CA ILE A 126 8.69 4.26 16.50
C ILE A 126 9.24 3.54 15.26
N LEU A 127 8.36 3.04 14.38
CA LEU A 127 8.75 2.42 13.12
C LEU A 127 9.54 3.38 12.24
N SER A 128 9.06 4.62 12.05
CA SER A 128 9.73 5.64 11.25
C SER A 128 11.11 5.99 11.79
N VAL A 129 11.24 6.19 13.11
CA VAL A 129 12.55 6.46 13.75
C VAL A 129 13.50 5.27 13.54
N THR A 130 13.01 4.04 13.70
CA THR A 130 13.81 2.83 13.49
C THR A 130 14.26 2.70 12.02
N LEU A 131 13.40 3.06 11.08
CA LEU A 131 13.70 3.05 9.64
C LEU A 131 14.79 4.07 9.30
N VAL A 132 14.71 5.29 9.84
CA VAL A 132 15.74 6.32 9.69
C VAL A 132 17.08 5.83 10.25
N LEU A 133 17.09 5.20 11.43
CA LEU A 133 18.30 4.63 12.02
C LEU A 133 18.88 3.47 11.19
N LEU A 134 18.03 2.63 10.59
CA LEU A 134 18.46 1.55 9.70
C LEU A 134 19.10 2.09 8.42
N VAL A 135 18.47 3.08 7.77
CA VAL A 135 19.02 3.74 6.58
C VAL A 135 20.36 4.40 6.91
N TRP A 136 20.44 5.09 8.05
CA TRP A 136 21.69 5.67 8.55
C TRP A 136 22.78 4.61 8.76
N ARG A 137 22.44 3.47 9.36
CA ARG A 137 23.38 2.36 9.57
C ARG A 137 23.85 1.78 8.23
N VAL A 138 22.95 1.58 7.28
CA VAL A 138 23.30 1.07 5.94
C VAL A 138 24.23 2.05 5.23
N TYR A 139 23.97 3.36 5.31
CA TYR A 139 24.85 4.37 4.75
C TYR A 139 26.25 4.34 5.38
N ARG A 140 26.35 4.22 6.72
CA ARG A 140 27.63 4.20 7.44
C ARG A 140 28.43 2.91 7.33
N VAL A 141 27.78 1.79 6.99
CA VAL A 141 28.43 0.48 6.78
C VAL A 141 28.73 0.24 5.30
N GLY A 142 27.96 0.86 4.40
CA GLY A 142 28.15 0.80 2.96
C GLY A 142 29.18 1.79 2.41
N SER A 143 29.67 2.74 3.23
CA SER A 143 30.87 3.55 2.97
C SER A 143 32.11 2.88 3.54
#